data_AF-A0A7S1KV85-F1
#
_entry.id   AF-A0A7S1KV85-F1
#
_cell.length_a   1.000
_cell.length_b   1.000
_cell.length_c   1.000
_cell.angle_alpha   90.00
_cell.angle_beta   90.00
_cell.angle_gamma   90.00
#
_symmetry.space_group_name_H-M   'P 1'
#
loop_
_entity.id
_entity.type
_entity.pdbx_description
1 polymer ?
#
loop_
_entity_poly.entity_id
_entity_poly.type
_entity_poly.pdbx_seq_one_letter_code
_entity_poly.pdbx_strand_id
1 'polypeptide(L)'
;DIDPLPEKDAPQFKSRRSRFSEYSPYFTTVGKNVLRRYKTLNGLRQSVEAEAKTMGKNYTWVLEIREDLLWIAPLNLTAFAASRAPQLYAVDCLLYGGLNDKALVYNQEAAS
;
A
#
# COMPACT_ATOMS: atom_id res chain seq x y z
N ASP A 1 19.03 -12.46 11.83
CA ASP A 1 20.01 -11.40 12.10
C ASP A 1 20.71 -11.02 10.81
N ILE A 2 20.26 -9.95 10.18
CA ILE A 2 20.93 -9.35 9.03
C ILE A 2 21.59 -8.10 9.60
N ASP A 3 22.92 -8.07 9.59
CA ASP A 3 23.67 -6.90 10.03
C ASP A 3 23.24 -5.68 9.21
N PRO A 4 22.96 -4.53 9.85
CA PRO A 4 22.65 -3.32 9.11
C PRO A 4 23.83 -2.97 8.21
N LEU A 5 23.53 -2.67 6.95
CA LEU A 5 24.56 -2.25 5.98
C LEU A 5 25.37 -1.09 6.56
N PRO A 6 26.69 -1.06 6.35
CA PRO A 6 27.53 0.05 6.80
C PRO A 6 26.94 1.37 6.29
N GLU A 7 26.81 2.36 7.19
CA GLU A 7 26.17 3.65 6.91
C GLU A 7 26.76 4.39 5.69
N LYS A 8 28.04 4.09 5.37
CA LYS A 8 28.75 4.59 4.19
C LYS A 8 28.26 4.03 2.84
N ASP A 9 27.61 2.86 2.86
CA ASP A 9 27.09 2.15 1.69
C ASP A 9 25.56 2.28 1.59
N ALA A 10 24.92 2.89 2.59
CA ALA A 10 23.52 3.27 2.53
C ALA A 10 23.34 4.29 1.39
N PRO A 11 22.34 4.14 0.50
CA PRO A 11 22.10 5.11 -0.55
C PRO A 11 21.94 6.49 0.10
N GLN A 12 22.82 7.44 -0.24
CA GLN A 12 22.65 8.83 0.19
C GLN A 12 21.41 9.38 -0.49
N PHE A 13 20.25 9.20 0.15
CA PHE A 13 19.01 9.73 -0.37
C PHE A 13 19.11 11.24 -0.33
N LYS A 14 19.25 11.87 -1.51
CA LYS A 14 18.86 13.26 -1.70
C LYS A 14 17.50 13.42 -1.01
N SER A 15 17.38 14.43 -0.15
CA SER A 15 16.28 14.63 0.81
C SER A 15 14.96 13.99 0.37
N ARG A 16 14.24 13.28 1.26
CA ARG A 16 12.99 12.54 0.93
C ARG A 16 11.99 13.31 0.04
N ARG A 17 11.99 14.65 0.07
CA ARG A 17 11.21 15.52 -0.83
C ARG A 17 11.61 15.42 -2.32
N SER A 18 12.89 15.22 -2.64
CA SER A 18 13.45 15.12 -4.00
C SER A 18 12.82 13.98 -4.82
N ARG A 19 12.66 12.81 -4.20
CA ARG A 19 12.19 11.64 -4.96
C ARG A 19 10.73 11.72 -5.39
N PHE A 20 9.87 12.39 -4.62
CA PHE A 20 8.48 12.58 -5.03
C PHE A 20 8.36 13.57 -6.20
N SER A 21 9.28 14.54 -6.32
CA SER A 21 9.36 15.41 -7.50
C SER A 21 9.95 14.75 -8.75
N GLU A 22 10.74 13.68 -8.60
CA GLU A 22 11.36 12.96 -9.72
C GLU A 22 10.34 12.19 -10.58
N TYR A 23 9.18 11.84 -10.02
CA TYR A 23 8.14 11.06 -10.70
C TYR A 23 6.84 11.84 -10.82
N SER A 24 6.87 12.99 -11.51
CA SER A 24 5.66 13.78 -11.73
C SER A 24 4.56 12.89 -12.34
N PRO A 25 3.36 12.84 -11.70
CA PRO A 25 2.26 11.98 -12.14
C PRO A 25 1.72 12.35 -13.54
N TYR A 26 1.97 13.58 -13.98
CA TYR A 26 1.48 14.09 -15.26
C TYR A 26 2.52 14.00 -16.38
N PHE A 27 3.80 14.14 -16.05
CA PHE A 27 4.86 14.34 -17.06
C PHE A 27 5.78 13.13 -17.23
N THR A 28 5.83 12.22 -16.27
CA THR A 28 6.70 11.04 -16.35
C THR A 28 5.91 9.77 -16.63
N THR A 29 6.49 8.82 -17.37
CA THR A 29 5.87 7.51 -17.61
C THR A 29 5.61 6.77 -16.31
N VAL A 30 6.54 6.85 -15.35
CA VAL A 30 6.41 6.26 -14.02
C VAL A 30 5.22 6.86 -13.29
N GLY A 31 5.13 8.19 -13.23
CA GLY A 31 4.03 8.89 -12.58
C GLY A 31 2.67 8.59 -13.23
N LYS A 32 2.60 8.56 -14.57
CA LYS A 32 1.37 8.15 -15.30
C LYS A 32 0.97 6.72 -14.98
N ASN A 33 1.93 5.80 -14.83
CA ASN A 33 1.67 4.42 -14.43
C ASN A 33 1.12 4.33 -12.99
N VAL A 34 1.64 5.14 -12.07
CA VAL A 34 1.10 5.26 -10.71
C VAL A 34 -0.35 5.75 -10.75
N LEU A 35 -0.66 6.81 -11.51
CA LEU A 35 -2.03 7.30 -11.67
C LEU A 35 -2.95 6.25 -12.30
N ARG A 36 -2.50 5.55 -13.34
CA ARG A 36 -3.28 4.49 -13.99
C ARG A 36 -3.62 3.40 -12.99
N ARG A 37 -2.64 2.95 -12.22
CA ARG A 37 -2.84 1.94 -11.16
C ARG A 37 -3.85 2.42 -10.12
N TYR A 38 -3.70 3.64 -9.62
CA TYR A 38 -4.64 4.23 -8.68
C TYR A 38 -6.08 4.21 -9.21
N LYS A 39 -6.29 4.64 -10.46
CA LYS A 39 -7.62 4.62 -11.10
C LYS A 39 -8.18 3.21 -11.24
N THR A 40 -7.35 2.23 -11.62
CA THR A 40 -7.77 0.82 -11.73
C THR A 40 -8.18 0.26 -10.37
N LEU A 41 -7.38 0.49 -9.32
CA LEU A 41 -7.71 0.06 -7.95
C LEU A 41 -8.99 0.71 -7.45
N ASN A 42 -9.17 2.01 -7.71
CA ASN A 42 -10.40 2.71 -7.36
C ASN A 42 -11.63 2.10 -8.06
N GLY A 43 -11.52 1.78 -9.36
CA GLY A 43 -12.60 1.10 -10.08
C GLY A 43 -12.92 -0.28 -9.51
N LEU A 44 -11.90 -1.08 -9.20
CA LEU A 44 -12.06 -2.39 -8.57
C LEU A 44 -12.76 -2.30 -7.21
N ARG A 45 -12.34 -1.34 -6.38
CA ARG A 45 -12.97 -1.07 -5.07
C ARG A 45 -14.45 -0.78 -5.24
N GLN A 46 -14.81 0.12 -6.16
CA GLN A 46 -16.21 0.47 -6.44
C GLN A 46 -17.03 -0.75 -6.89
N SER A 47 -16.45 -1.66 -7.69
CA SER A 47 -17.12 -2.91 -8.08
C SER A 47 -17.33 -3.85 -6.89
N VAL A 48 -16.33 -4.01 -6.02
CA VAL A 48 -16.44 -4.83 -4.80
C VAL A 48 -17.48 -4.24 -3.83
N GLU A 49 -17.52 -2.92 -3.71
CA GLU A 49 -18.54 -2.21 -2.91
C GLU A 49 -19.95 -2.44 -3.41
N ALA A 50 -20.15 -2.34 -4.72
CA ALA A 50 -21.44 -2.58 -5.34
C ALA A 50 -21.89 -4.02 -5.09
N GLU A 51 -21.00 -5.00 -5.27
CA GLU A 51 -21.31 -6.42 -5.06
C GLU A 51 -21.55 -6.75 -3.57
N ALA A 52 -20.76 -6.17 -2.66
CA ALA A 52 -20.99 -6.34 -1.23
C ALA A 52 -22.38 -5.85 -0.82
N LYS A 53 -22.81 -4.70 -1.37
CA LYS A 53 -24.17 -4.17 -1.16
C LYS A 53 -25.26 -5.08 -1.72
N THR A 54 -25.10 -5.64 -2.93
CA THR A 54 -26.10 -6.56 -3.51
C THR A 54 -26.21 -7.86 -2.70
N MET A 55 -25.11 -8.33 -2.11
CA MET A 55 -25.08 -9.52 -1.25
C MET A 55 -25.51 -9.25 0.20
N GLY A 56 -25.80 -8.00 0.58
CA GLY A 56 -26.08 -7.63 1.97
C GLY A 56 -24.90 -7.83 2.93
N LYS A 57 -23.66 -7.82 2.41
CA LYS A 57 -22.42 -7.98 3.18
C LYS A 57 -21.78 -6.63 3.45
N ASN A 58 -21.31 -6.43 4.68
CA ASN A 58 -20.46 -5.31 5.04
C ASN A 58 -19.05 -5.84 5.31
N TYR A 59 -18.07 -5.38 4.54
CA TYR A 59 -16.66 -5.64 4.85
C TYR A 59 -16.13 -4.50 5.72
N THR A 60 -15.32 -4.83 6.72
CA THR A 60 -14.71 -3.86 7.64
C THR A 60 -13.29 -3.49 7.22
N TRP A 61 -12.65 -4.39 6.47
CA TRP A 61 -11.25 -4.31 6.07
C TRP A 61 -11.10 -4.66 4.61
N VAL A 62 -10.12 -4.01 3.98
CA VAL A 62 -9.68 -4.27 2.62
C VAL A 62 -8.20 -4.60 2.67
N LEU A 63 -7.84 -5.71 2.04
CA LEU A 63 -6.46 -6.15 1.85
C LEU A 63 -6.11 -5.98 0.38
N GLU A 64 -5.18 -5.06 0.12
CA GLU A 64 -4.62 -4.83 -1.20
C GLU A 64 -3.25 -5.48 -1.29
N ILE A 65 -3.13 -6.46 -2.17
CA ILE A 65 -1.89 -7.19 -2.43
C ILE A 65 -1.44 -6.90 -3.85
N ARG A 66 -0.21 -6.41 -3.99
CA ARG A 66 0.42 -6.07 -5.27
C ARG A 66 1.59 -6.97 -5.63
N GLU A 67 2.01 -7.86 -4.73
CA GLU A 67 3.08 -8.83 -4.98
C GLU A 67 2.58 -10.27 -4.81
N ASP A 68 3.39 -11.25 -5.21
CA ASP A 68 3.06 -12.67 -5.09
C ASP A 68 2.80 -13.03 -3.62
N LEU A 69 1.71 -13.77 -3.39
CA LEU A 69 1.28 -14.28 -2.09
C LEU A 69 2.38 -15.09 -1.40
N LEU A 70 3.29 -15.70 -2.18
CA LEU A 70 4.45 -16.42 -1.66
C LEU A 70 5.31 -15.55 -0.71
N TRP A 71 5.44 -14.25 -0.99
CA TRP A 71 6.32 -13.34 -0.25
C TRP A 71 5.66 -12.64 0.94
N ILE A 72 4.35 -12.81 1.14
CA ILE A 72 3.59 -12.01 2.12
C ILE A 72 3.54 -12.68 3.49
N ALA A 73 4.10 -13.90 3.61
CA ALA A 73 3.98 -14.76 4.79
C ALA A 73 2.48 -14.98 5.16
N PRO A 74 2.11 -15.88 6.08
CA PRO A 74 0.73 -15.95 6.52
C PRO A 74 0.35 -14.65 7.25
N LEU A 75 -0.40 -13.78 6.57
CA LEU A 75 -0.94 -12.56 7.14
C LEU A 75 -2.01 -12.90 8.18
N ASN A 76 -1.73 -12.63 9.45
CA ASN A 76 -2.72 -12.82 10.50
C ASN A 76 -3.72 -11.66 10.52
N LEU A 77 -4.90 -11.87 9.92
CA LEU A 77 -5.98 -10.88 9.88
C LEU A 77 -6.57 -10.55 11.26
N THR A 78 -6.36 -11.38 12.29
CA THR A 78 -6.87 -11.10 13.64
C THR A 78 -6.05 -10.06 14.39
N ALA A 79 -4.86 -9.70 13.88
CA ALA A 79 -4.01 -8.68 14.46
C ALA A 79 -4.53 -7.24 14.21
N PHE A 80 -5.48 -7.06 13.28
CA PHE A 80 -6.03 -5.74 12.95
C PHE A 80 -7.25 -5.44 13.83
N ALA A 81 -7.05 -4.57 14.82
CA ALA A 81 -8.12 -4.17 15.73
C ALA A 81 -9.16 -3.33 14.99
N ALA A 82 -10.43 -3.75 15.02
CA ALA A 82 -11.52 -2.99 14.44
C ALA A 82 -11.59 -1.57 15.06
N SER A 83 -11.29 -0.55 14.25
CA SER A 83 -11.38 0.85 14.63
C SER A 83 -12.31 1.59 13.67
N ARG A 84 -13.03 2.59 14.20
CA ARG A 84 -13.81 3.53 13.40
C ARG A 84 -12.96 4.66 12.79
N ALA A 85 -11.74 4.87 13.29
CA ALA A 85 -10.85 5.86 12.71
C ALA A 85 -10.17 5.28 11.46
N PRO A 86 -9.93 6.06 10.40
CA PRO A 86 -9.20 5.59 9.23
C PRO A 86 -7.84 5.00 9.63
N GLN A 87 -7.62 3.73 9.27
CA GLN A 87 -6.38 3.00 9.58
C GLN A 87 -5.80 2.41 8.32
N LEU A 88 -4.48 2.54 8.18
CA LEU A 88 -3.67 1.95 7.12
C LEU A 88 -2.48 1.25 7.77
N TYR A 89 -2.36 -0.04 7.50
CA TYR A 89 -1.22 -0.86 7.85
C TYR A 89 -0.46 -1.19 6.57
N ALA A 90 0.85 -1.01 6.62
CA ALA A 90 1.78 -1.37 5.57
C ALA A 90 2.95 -2.13 6.21
N VAL A 91 3.61 -2.96 5.42
CA VAL A 91 4.85 -3.61 5.87
C VAL A 91 5.98 -2.58 5.84
N ASP A 92 6.94 -2.67 6.75
CA ASP A 92 8.14 -1.82 6.67
C ASP A 92 9.01 -2.23 5.47
N CYS A 93 9.51 -1.25 4.72
CA CYS A 93 10.46 -1.51 3.64
C CYS A 93 11.86 -1.70 4.25
N LEU A 94 12.24 -2.96 4.46
CA LEU A 94 13.51 -3.37 5.06
C LEU A 94 14.76 -2.80 4.36
N LEU A 95 14.67 -2.48 3.06
CA LEU A 95 15.81 -2.04 2.26
C LEU A 95 15.97 -0.52 2.16
N TYR A 96 14.87 0.24 2.19
CA TYR A 96 14.90 1.66 1.83
C TYR A 96 14.33 2.57 2.93
N GLY A 97 14.03 2.04 4.12
CA GLY A 97 13.58 2.85 5.27
C GLY A 97 12.29 3.62 4.99
N GLY A 98 11.33 2.99 4.31
CA GLY A 98 10.06 3.58 3.88
C GLY A 98 8.89 2.60 4.01
N LEU A 99 7.73 2.98 3.47
CA LEU A 99 6.54 2.12 3.46
C LEU A 99 6.65 1.11 2.31
N ASN A 100 6.50 -0.17 2.62
CA ASN A 100 6.32 -1.19 1.60
C ASN A 100 4.86 -1.15 1.13
N ASP A 101 4.66 -0.69 -0.10
CA ASP A 101 3.34 -0.54 -0.69
C ASP A 101 2.82 -1.88 -1.27
N LYS A 102 3.62 -2.96 -1.26
CA LYS A 102 3.27 -4.26 -1.86
C LYS A 102 2.12 -4.97 -1.17
N ALA A 103 1.88 -4.69 0.10
CA ALA A 103 0.71 -5.18 0.84
C ALA A 103 0.20 -4.07 1.76
N LEU A 104 -1.06 -3.70 1.58
CA LEU A 104 -1.73 -2.69 2.39
C LEU A 104 -3.00 -3.29 2.98
N VAL A 105 -3.20 -3.07 4.28
CA VAL A 105 -4.47 -3.39 4.96
C VAL A 105 -5.05 -2.10 5.47
N TYR A 106 -6.30 -1.82 5.14
CA TYR A 106 -6.96 -0.60 5.61
C TYR A 106 -8.44 -0.84 5.86
N ASN A 107 -9.03 -0.09 6.79
CA ASN A 107 -10.45 -0.20 7.07
C ASN A 107 -11.29 0.49 5.99
N GLN A 108 -12.59 0.25 6.01
CA GLN A 108 -13.53 0.81 5.02
C GLN A 108 -13.46 2.35 4.98
N GLU A 109 -13.30 3.01 6.11
CA GLU A 109 -13.18 4.47 6.20
C GLU A 109 -11.91 5.01 5.54
N ALA A 110 -10.77 4.31 5.66
CA ALA A 110 -9.56 4.65 4.92
C ALA A 110 -9.64 4.25 3.42
N ALA A 111 -10.63 3.43 3.08
CA ALA A 111 -10.92 3.02 1.72
C ALA A 111 -11.91 3.96 0.99
N SER A 112 -12.53 4.90 1.69
CA SER A 112 -13.54 5.81 1.13
C SER A 112 -12.93 7.16 0.77
#